data_AF-A0A7K3LXS6-F1
#
_entry.id   AF-A0A7K3LXS6-F1
#
_cell.length_a   1.000
_cell.length_b   1.000
_cell.length_c   1.000
_cell.angle_alpha   90.00
_cell.angle_beta   90.00
_cell.angle_gamma   90.00
#
_symmetry.space_group_name_H-M   'P 1'
#
loop_
_entity.id
_entity.type
_entity.pdbx_description
1 polymer ?
#
loop_
_entity_poly.entity_id
_entity_poly.type
_entity_poly.pdbx_seq_one_letter_code
_entity_poly.pdbx_strand_id
1 'polypeptide(L)' 'MIKVWLAKHYSEQFRKDAVDLYESTPGATVRSVAADLGVERGTLRNWLD' A
#
# COMPACT_ATOMS: atom_id res chain seq x y z
N MET A 1 3.75 -19.94 -0.35
CA MET A 1 3.26 -19.83 -1.75
C MET A 1 1.95 -19.01 -1.81
N ILE A 2 1.96 -17.73 -1.39
CA ILE A 2 0.76 -16.85 -1.46
C ILE A 2 1.10 -15.39 -1.88
N LYS A 3 2.37 -14.97 -1.91
CA LYS A 3 2.74 -13.54 -2.08
C LYS A 3 2.55 -12.94 -3.48
N VAL A 4 2.31 -13.72 -4.54
CA VAL A 4 2.38 -13.22 -5.93
C VAL A 4 1.03 -13.13 -6.66
N TRP A 5 0.00 -13.86 -6.23
CA TRP A 5 -1.28 -13.88 -6.95
C TRP A 5 -2.13 -12.63 -6.67
N LEU A 6 -2.01 -12.04 -5.47
CA LEU A 6 -2.71 -10.80 -5.08
C LEU A 6 -2.14 -9.54 -5.75
N ALA A 7 -0.86 -9.54 -6.14
CA ALA A 7 -0.22 -8.40 -6.79
C ALA A 7 -0.86 -8.04 -8.15
N LYS A 8 -1.59 -8.98 -8.77
CA LYS A 8 -2.30 -8.75 -10.03
C LYS A 8 -3.73 -8.19 -9.86
N HIS A 9 -4.25 -8.12 -8.64
CA HIS A 9 -5.59 -7.58 -8.35
C HIS A 9 -5.63 -6.96 -6.93
N TYR A 10 -4.89 -5.88 -6.70
CA TYR A 10 -5.22 -5.01 -5.57
C TYR A 10 -6.61 -4.42 -5.82
N SER A 11 -7.58 -4.80 -4.99
CA SER A 11 -8.94 -4.25 -5.05
C SER A 11 -8.90 -2.75 -4.80
N GLU A 12 -9.85 -2.02 -5.37
CA GLU A 12 -10.03 -0.58 -5.11
C GLU A 12 -10.13 -0.29 -3.60
N GLN A 13 -10.84 -1.15 -2.87
CA GLN A 13 -10.96 -1.04 -1.41
C GLN A 13 -9.59 -1.15 -0.72
N PHE A 14 -8.75 -2.10 -1.13
CA PHE A 14 -7.42 -2.25 -0.54
C PHE A 14 -6.53 -1.02 -0.81
N ARG A 15 -6.63 -0.43 -2.01
CA ARG A 15 -5.90 0.81 -2.33
C ARG A 15 -6.37 1.96 -1.45
N LYS A 16 -7.68 2.11 -1.31
CA LYS A 16 -8.27 3.13 -0.44
C LYS A 16 -7.82 2.96 1.00
N ASP A 17 -7.94 1.75 1.55
CA ASP A 17 -7.53 1.47 2.93
C ASP A 17 -6.02 1.73 3.14
N ALA A 18 -5.19 1.44 2.12
CA ALA A 18 -3.76 1.73 2.16
C ALA A 18 -3.44 3.23 2.14
N VAL A 19 -4.18 4.01 1.36
CA VAL A 19 -4.06 5.48 1.32
C VAL A 19 -4.55 6.10 2.63
N ASP A 20 -5.73 5.68 3.11
CA ASP A 20 -6.30 6.14 4.38
C ASP A 20 -5.35 5.85 5.56
N LEU A 21 -4.68 4.69 5.57
CA LEU A 21 -3.66 4.34 6.57
C LEU A 21 -2.45 5.28 6.52
N TYR A 22 -1.97 5.61 5.32
CA TYR A 22 -0.85 6.55 5.16
C TYR A 22 -1.23 7.95 5.62
N GLU A 23 -2.39 8.46 5.22
CA GLU A 23 -2.87 9.80 5.57
C GLU A 23 -3.20 9.96 7.06
N SER A 24 -3.73 8.90 7.70
CA SER A 24 -4.08 8.90 9.13
C SER A 24 -2.89 8.73 10.06
N THR A 25 -1.68 8.50 9.53
CA THR A 25 -0.47 8.29 10.34
C THR A 25 0.53 9.43 10.13
N PRO A 26 0.45 10.53 10.90
CA PRO A 26 1.41 11.63 10.85
C PRO A 26 2.85 11.14 11.06
N GLY A 27 3.72 11.43 10.11
CA GLY A 27 5.13 11.01 10.16
C GLY A 27 5.40 9.60 9.60
N ALA A 28 4.38 8.88 9.13
CA ALA A 28 4.59 7.65 8.39
C ALA A 28 5.35 7.92 7.09
N THR A 29 6.25 6.99 6.75
CA THR A 29 6.95 7.03 5.47
C THR A 29 6.29 6.07 4.50
N VAL A 30 6.29 6.40 3.22
CA VAL A 30 5.82 5.46 2.16
C VAL A 30 6.56 4.12 2.26
N ARG A 31 7.82 4.12 2.70
CA ARG A 31 8.61 2.90 2.90
C ARG A 31 8.07 2.02 4.03
N SER A 32 7.76 2.62 5.19
CA SER A 32 7.26 1.85 6.35
C SER A 32 5.87 1.29 6.06
N VAL A 33 4.96 2.12 5.56
CA VAL A 33 3.58 1.70 5.25
C VAL A 33 3.56 0.64 4.14
N ALA A 34 4.39 0.78 3.10
CA ALA A 34 4.49 -0.25 2.06
C ALA A 34 5.04 -1.57 2.61
N ALA A 35 6.02 -1.52 3.52
CA ALA A 35 6.56 -2.72 4.17
C ALA A 35 5.51 -3.42 5.05
N ASP A 36 4.73 -2.64 5.80
CA ASP A 36 3.66 -3.14 6.68
C ASP A 36 2.51 -3.76 5.88
N LEU A 37 2.15 -3.15 4.76
CA LEU A 37 1.14 -3.67 3.82
C LEU A 37 1.66 -4.81 2.92
N GLY A 38 2.97 -5.06 2.91
CA GLY A 38 3.60 -6.06 2.04
C GLY A 38 3.53 -5.73 0.55
N VAL A 39 3.45 -4.44 0.20
CA VAL A 39 3.41 -3.94 -1.18
C VAL A 39 4.74 -3.30 -1.58
N GLU A 40 5.00 -3.22 -2.88
CA GLU A 40 6.12 -2.46 -3.42
C GLU A 40 5.96 -0.96 -3.07
N ARG A 41 7.05 -0.31 -2.63
CA ARG A 41 7.04 1.13 -2.34
C ARG A 41 6.58 1.96 -3.55
N GLY A 42 6.99 1.55 -4.75
CA GLY A 42 6.57 2.22 -5.99
C GLY A 42 5.06 2.12 -6.23
N THR A 43 4.45 1.00 -5.84
CA THR A 43 3.01 0.78 -5.94
C THR A 43 2.24 1.69 -5.00
N LEU A 44 2.63 1.76 -3.71
CA LEU A 44 1.98 2.67 -2.77
C LEU A 44 2.15 4.13 -3.22
N ARG A 45 3.33 4.50 -3.73
CA ARG A 45 3.57 5.85 -4.25
C ARG A 45 2.70 6.19 -5.47
N ASN A 46 2.39 5.21 -6.32
CA ASN A 46 1.47 5.38 -7.45
C ASN A 46 0.00 5.48 -7.03
N TRP A 47 -0.36 5.10 -5.80
CA TRP A 47 -1.72 5.31 -5.26
C TRP A 47 -1.88 6.65 -4.55
N LEU A 48 -0.77 7.28 -4.16
CA LEU A 48 -0.73 8.58 -3.51
C LEU A 48 -0.55 9.76 -4.49
N ASP A 49 -0.32 9.45 -5.76
CA ASP A 49 -0.24 10.42 -6.87
C ASP A 49 -1.65 10.65 -7.43
#